data_AF-A0A3G9J545-F1
#
_entry.id   AF-A0A3G9J545-F1
#
_cell.length_a   1.000
_cell.length_b   1.000
_cell.length_c   1.000
_cell.angle_alpha   90.00
_cell.angle_beta   90.00
_cell.angle_gamma   90.00
#
_symmetry.space_group_name_H-M   'P 1'
#
loop_
_entity.id
_entity.type
_entity.pdbx_description
1 polymer ?
#
loop_
_entity_poly.entity_id
_entity_poly.type
_entity_poly.pdbx_seq_one_letter_code
_entity_poly.pdbx_strand_id
1 'polypeptide(L)' 'MLTNFDDMFEGATNEEKRALLRALIKEVHMEADRKSIKNIVFWFTGDDYYMKSAMSVSEVRGTVP' A
#
# COMPACT_ATOMS: atom_id res chain seq x y z
N MET A 1 -3.41 -13.45 11.76
CA MET A 1 -2.74 -12.14 11.84
C MET A 1 -1.25 -12.37 11.74
N LEU A 2 -0.54 -11.55 10.97
CA LEU A 2 0.88 -11.70 10.67
C LEU A 2 1.74 -11.29 11.88
N THR A 3 1.56 -11.90 13.05
CA THR A 3 2.24 -11.51 14.30
C THR A 3 3.76 -11.44 14.16
N ASN A 4 4.36 -12.29 13.33
CA ASN A 4 5.80 -12.25 13.04
C ASN A 4 6.20 -11.03 12.17
N PHE A 5 5.31 -10.56 11.31
CA PHE A 5 5.56 -9.34 10.53
C PHE A 5 5.52 -8.10 11.43
N ASP A 6 4.61 -8.04 12.41
CA ASP A 6 4.47 -6.91 13.32
C ASP A 6 5.74 -6.71 14.15
N ASP A 7 6.28 -7.79 14.73
CA ASP A 7 7.54 -7.76 15.50
C ASP A 7 8.74 -7.33 14.63
N MET A 8 8.83 -7.87 13.41
CA MET A 8 9.87 -7.48 12.44
C MET A 8 9.74 -6.02 12.01
N PHE A 9 8.51 -5.54 11.84
CA PHE A 9 8.25 -4.17 11.42
C PHE A 9 8.57 -3.19 12.55
N GLU A 10 8.18 -3.45 13.80
CA GLU A 10 8.45 -2.54 14.92
C GLU A 10 9.95 -2.34 15.16
N GLY A 11 10.73 -3.43 15.12
CA GLY A 11 12.19 -3.41 15.33
C GLY A 11 13.02 -2.93 14.13
N ALA A 12 12.43 -2.81 12.94
CA ALA A 12 13.15 -2.44 11.72
C ALA A 12 13.49 -0.94 11.64
N THR A 13 14.63 -0.65 11.00
CA THR A 13 14.99 0.73 10.60
C THR A 13 13.99 1.27 9.57
N ASN A 14 13.98 2.59 9.35
CA ASN A 14 13.06 3.21 8.37
C ASN A 14 13.26 2.68 6.94
N GLU A 15 14.48 2.29 6.57
CA GLU A 15 14.78 1.71 5.26
C GLU A 15 14.22 0.29 5.16
N GLU A 16 14.42 -0.53 6.19
CA GLU A 16 13.88 -1.89 6.27
C GLU A 16 12.36 -1.89 6.34
N LYS A 17 11.74 -0.97 7.08
CA LYS A 17 10.28 -0.76 7.08
C LYS A 17 9.74 -0.50 5.69
N ARG A 18 10.43 0.31 4.89
CA ARG A 18 10.05 0.54 3.48
C ARG A 18 10.20 -0.72 2.65
N ALA A 19 11.25 -1.51 2.87
CA ALA A 19 11.43 -2.79 2.17
C ALA A 19 10.33 -3.81 2.55
N LEU A 20 9.98 -3.89 3.84
CA LEU A 20 8.92 -4.74 4.35
C LEU A 20 7.55 -4.36 3.77
N LEU A 21 7.21 -3.07 3.72
CA LEU A 21 5.98 -2.60 3.08
C LEU A 21 5.93 -2.94 1.59
N ARG A 22 7.07 -2.84 0.89
CA ARG A 22 7.15 -3.23 -0.53
C ARG A 22 6.95 -4.73 -0.74
N ALA A 23 7.43 -5.57 0.19
CA ALA A 23 7.24 -7.01 0.12
C ALA A 23 5.77 -7.45 0.25
N LEU A 24 4.91 -6.60 0.84
CA LEU A 24 3.48 -6.86 0.95
C LEU A 24 2.71 -6.60 -0.37
N ILE A 25 3.32 -5.89 -1.31
CA ILE A 25 2.71 -5.58 -2.61
C ILE A 25 2.81 -6.83 -3.49
N LYS A 26 1.67 -7.30 -3.97
CA LYS A 26 1.56 -8.41 -4.93
C LYS A 26 1.71 -7.89 -6.35
N GLU A 27 0.95 -6.87 -6.72
CA GLU A 27 0.92 -6.30 -8.07
C GLU A 27 0.70 -4.78 -8.02
N VAL A 28 1.26 -4.05 -8.98
CA VAL A 28 1.00 -2.62 -9.21
C VAL A 28 0.42 -2.46 -10.60
N HIS A 29 -0.83 -2.01 -10.68
CA HIS A 29 -1.50 -1.71 -11.95
C HIS A 29 -1.31 -0.23 -12.25
N MET A 30 -0.71 0.06 -13.41
CA MET A 30 -0.50 1.43 -13.89
C MET A 30 -1.59 1.83 -14.88
N GLU A 31 -1.82 3.13 -14.99
CA GLU A 31 -2.64 3.69 -16.06
C GLU A 31 -1.92 3.56 -17.42
N ALA A 32 -2.69 3.71 -18.51
CA ALA A 32 -2.18 3.60 -19.86
C ALA A 32 -1.05 4.61 -20.18
N ASP A 33 -1.03 5.74 -19.46
CA ASP A 33 0.01 6.76 -19.55
C ASP A 33 1.38 6.32 -18.97
N ARG A 34 1.42 5.18 -18.26
CA ARG A 34 2.59 4.62 -17.56
C ARG A 34 3.25 5.59 -16.58
N LYS A 35 2.54 6.63 -16.14
CA LYS A 35 3.01 7.63 -15.19
C LYS A 35 2.18 7.60 -13.93
N SER A 36 0.90 7.32 -14.05
CA SER A 36 -0.03 7.27 -12.92
C SER A 36 -0.26 5.83 -12.47
N ILE A 37 -0.30 5.64 -11.15
CA ILE A 37 -0.69 4.37 -10.54
C ILE A 37 -2.21 4.32 -10.51
N LYS A 38 -2.77 3.24 -11.05
CA LYS A 38 -4.21 2.97 -11.04
C LYS A 38 -4.62 2.24 -9.77
N ASN A 39 -3.91 1.17 -9.43
CA ASN A 39 -4.23 0.33 -8.30
C ASN A 39 -2.99 -0.42 -7.77
N ILE A 40 -2.97 -0.73 -6.48
CA ILE A 40 -1.95 -1.58 -5.84
C ILE A 40 -2.68 -2.75 -5.17
N VAL A 41 -2.31 -3.97 -5.55
CA VAL A 41 -2.86 -5.21 -4.99
C VAL A 41 -1.89 -5.74 -3.94
N PHE A 42 -2.39 -6.10 -2.77
CA PHE A 42 -1.59 -6.66 -1.68
C PHE A 42 -1.85 -8.16 -1.52
N TRP A 43 -0.90 -8.90 -0.96
CA TRP A 43 -1.04 -10.34 -0.73
C TRP A 43 -2.18 -10.73 0.21
N PHE A 44 -2.57 -9.83 1.10
CA PHE A 44 -3.60 -10.06 2.11
C PHE A 44 -4.96 -9.43 1.74
N THR A 45 -5.04 -8.67 0.64
CA THR A 45 -6.33 -8.28 0.06
C THR A 45 -6.81 -9.45 -0.78
N GLY A 46 -7.46 -10.43 -0.14
CA GLY A 46 -8.17 -11.49 -0.84
C GLY A 46 -9.23 -10.90 -1.77
N ASP A 47 -9.51 -11.59 -2.87
CA ASP A 47 -10.47 -11.19 -3.90
C ASP A 47 -11.78 -10.68 -3.24
N ASP A 48 -12.15 -9.47 -3.63
CA ASP A 48 -13.52 -8.94 -3.65
C ASP A 48 -14.12 -8.20 -2.44
N TYR A 49 -13.47 -8.07 -1.26
CA TYR A 49 -14.16 -7.40 -0.12
C TYR A 49 -13.66 -6.01 0.31
N TYR A 50 -12.46 -5.57 -0.11
CA TYR A 50 -11.87 -4.30 0.38
C TYR A 50 -11.57 -3.23 -0.69
N MET A 51 -11.84 -3.51 -1.97
CA MET A 51 -11.63 -2.55 -3.07
C MET A 51 -12.50 -1.29 -2.98
N LYS A 52 -13.58 -1.28 -2.19
CA LYS A 52 -14.44 -0.09 -2.06
C LYS A 52 -13.86 0.99 -1.14
N SER A 53 -12.90 0.65 -0.28
CA SER A 53 -12.42 1.55 0.77
C SER A 53 -11.03 2.15 0.50
N ALA A 54 -10.26 1.57 -0.42
CA ALA A 54 -8.88 2.00 -0.68
C ALA A 54 -8.77 3.16 -1.69
N MET A 55 -9.85 3.47 -2.43
CA MET A 55 -9.88 4.55 -3.41
C MET A 55 -10.71 5.75 -2.93
N SER A 56 -10.21 6.46 -1.93
CA SER A 56 -10.52 7.89 -1.75
C SER A 56 -9.31 8.64 -1.21
N VAL A 57 -8.15 8.47 -1.86
CA VAL A 57 -6.94 9.29 -1.63
C VAL A 57 -7.07 10.69 -2.26
N SER A 58 -8.22 11.04 -2.83
CA SER A 58 -8.48 12.35 -3.41
C SER A 58 -8.85 13.45 -2.39
N GLU A 59 -8.92 13.15 -1.10
CA GLU A 59 -9.23 14.13 -0.04
C GLU A 59 -8.03 14.60 0.78
N VAL A 60 -6.80 14.47 0.27
CA VAL A 60 -5.63 15.14 0.85
C VAL A 60 -5.16 16.26 -0.08
N ARG A 61 -6.06 17.22 -0.36
CA ARG A 61 -5.67 18.54 -0.84
C ARG A 61 -5.36 19.38 0.40
N GLY A 62 -4.08 19.41 0.80
CA GLY A 62 -3.59 20.40 1.74
C GLY A 62 -3.67 21.79 1.12
N THR A 63 -4.71 22.56 1.48
CA THR A 63 -4.71 24.01 1.33
C THR A 63 -3.95 24.59 2.52
N VAL A 64 -2.72 25.05 2.29
CA VAL A 64 -2.02 25.90 3.25
C VAL A 64 -2.33 27.36 2.87
N PRO A 65 -2.79 28.20 3.82
CA PRO A 65 -3.14 29.60 3.58
C PRO A 65 -1.95 30.49 3.22
#